data_AF-A0A7V2SA27-F1
#
_entry.id   AF-A0A7V2SA27-F1
#
_cell.length_a   1.000
_cell.length_b   1.000
_cell.length_c   1.000
_cell.angle_alpha   90.00
_cell.angle_beta   90.00
_cell.angle_gamma   90.00
#
_symmetry.space_group_name_H-M   'P 1'
#
loop_
_entity.id
_entity.type
_entity.pdbx_description
1 polymer ?
#
loop_
_entity_poly.entity_id
_entity_poly.type
_entity_poly.pdbx_seq_one_letter_code
_entity_poly.pdbx_strand_id
1 'polypeptide(L)'
;MLTVYPSNKMEDLVLLLKAVQHYRSDDPSEIKDVLSPDIVLVESKGMQHWLNLKLAKHQGIAMNYQFRMPVGFIWDIARILLGDDVPRQSPYKREILSWRIDALMSQDSFLSNPLCKPARQYWMDENGSADPLKRYQLASRMGDVFEQYMMFRPDWLELWENNQFITNEPDIDKQTEQWQAWLWRELVAEEPCHPVSLQKRAIDAMADYSGNQLPRQIMIFAVNTMAPQSLSFFEALASVCNIHLFYLNPCVEFWGEIQSDKTLAGQQRENKLELWLNEDETVQSRNSLLANLGQQGKDFFNLLQEVKGYEISAFDEAFDQDTLKQTKDTLLGRVQRDILNLVEPEELEIPEDHGQSLVIRSSHSELREIQALHDYLLHQFNAEPDLKPRDVIVLCPAIEDYAPYIEAVFRSSYDSEQYDEHPRLPCSIADRTLMNSEPLIAAFIDLLQLPDSRFEVSKIMDYLRLPA
;
A
#
# COMPACT_ATOMS: atom_id res chain seq x y z
N MET A 1 -21.30 10.76 -10.11
CA MET A 1 -20.33 11.88 -10.07
C MET A 1 -19.11 11.48 -9.22
N LEU A 2 -17.90 11.95 -9.54
CA LEU A 2 -16.69 11.69 -8.74
C LEU A 2 -16.30 12.96 -7.96
N THR A 3 -16.29 12.86 -6.64
CA THR A 3 -15.94 13.95 -5.72
C THR A 3 -14.72 13.56 -4.90
N VAL A 4 -13.75 14.46 -4.83
CA VAL A 4 -12.47 14.27 -4.16
C VAL A 4 -12.42 15.14 -2.90
N TYR A 5 -11.93 14.57 -1.80
CA TYR A 5 -11.87 15.18 -0.48
C TYR A 5 -10.43 15.11 0.07
N PRO A 6 -9.60 16.12 -0.19
CA PRO A 6 -8.29 16.24 0.44
C PRO A 6 -8.39 16.68 1.90
N SER A 7 -7.53 16.11 2.74
CA SER A 7 -7.27 16.61 4.10
C SER A 7 -5.87 16.21 4.57
N ASN A 8 -5.28 16.98 5.47
CA ASN A 8 -4.01 16.67 6.12
C ASN A 8 -4.16 15.74 7.34
N LYS A 9 -5.39 15.42 7.77
CA LYS A 9 -5.66 14.51 8.89
C LYS A 9 -6.72 13.46 8.54
N MET A 10 -6.47 12.23 8.98
CA MET A 10 -7.43 11.15 8.80
C MET A 10 -8.71 11.37 9.62
N GLU A 11 -8.61 11.98 10.81
CA GLU A 11 -9.75 12.33 11.66
C GLU A 11 -10.78 13.19 10.91
N ASP A 12 -10.33 14.18 10.15
CA ASP A 12 -11.19 15.09 9.42
C ASP A 12 -11.85 14.41 8.23
N LEU A 13 -11.13 13.51 7.55
CA LEU A 13 -11.71 12.64 6.53
C LEU A 13 -12.83 11.76 7.09
N VAL A 14 -12.72 11.25 8.32
CA VAL A 14 -13.81 10.49 8.96
C VAL A 14 -15.04 11.37 9.19
N LEU A 15 -14.84 12.62 9.60
CA LEU A 15 -15.94 13.58 9.78
C LEU A 15 -16.62 13.91 8.45
N LEU A 16 -15.85 14.13 7.39
CA LEU A 16 -16.37 14.33 6.04
C LEU A 16 -17.12 13.11 5.52
N LEU A 17 -16.56 11.91 5.69
CA LEU A 17 -17.22 10.67 5.29
C LEU A 17 -18.55 10.50 6.03
N LYS A 18 -18.60 10.83 7.33
CA LYS A 18 -19.86 10.87 8.08
C LYS A 18 -20.84 11.88 7.50
N ALA A 19 -20.39 13.10 7.18
CA ALA A 19 -21.25 14.13 6.62
C ALA A 19 -21.85 13.68 5.27
N VAL A 20 -21.04 13.06 4.41
CA VAL A 20 -21.45 12.47 3.14
C VAL A 20 -22.46 11.34 3.33
N GLN A 21 -22.28 10.48 4.34
CA GLN A 21 -23.25 9.41 4.65
C GLN A 21 -24.61 9.94 5.15
N HIS A 22 -24.59 11.02 5.93
CA HIS A 22 -25.81 11.63 6.48
C HIS A 22 -26.49 12.58 5.49
N TYR A 23 -25.78 12.96 4.43
CA TYR A 23 -26.35 13.75 3.35
C TYR A 23 -27.40 12.92 2.63
N ARG A 24 -28.66 13.11 3.04
CA ARG A 24 -29.83 12.59 2.33
C ARG A 24 -30.16 13.58 1.24
N SER A 25 -29.92 13.17 0.01
CA SER A 25 -30.49 13.86 -1.13
C SER A 25 -32.01 13.73 -1.10
N ASP A 26 -32.69 14.81 -1.46
CA ASP A 26 -34.14 14.82 -1.67
C ASP A 26 -34.54 14.10 -2.98
N ASP A 27 -33.57 13.68 -3.80
CA ASP A 27 -33.78 12.92 -5.02
C ASP A 27 -34.22 11.47 -4.71
N PRO A 28 -35.42 11.02 -5.12
CA PRO A 28 -35.89 9.66 -4.92
C PRO A 28 -34.98 8.58 -5.52
N SER A 29 -34.20 8.91 -6.54
CA SER A 29 -33.24 8.00 -7.18
C SER A 29 -31.99 7.75 -6.32
N GLU A 30 -31.71 8.63 -5.35
CA GLU A 30 -30.57 8.53 -4.43
C GLU A 30 -30.94 7.93 -3.06
N ILE A 31 -32.24 7.64 -2.82
CA ILE A 31 -32.71 7.03 -1.57
C ILE A 31 -32.27 5.57 -1.49
N LYS A 32 -31.26 5.32 -0.67
CA LYS A 32 -30.71 4.01 -0.34
C LYS A 32 -31.77 3.06 0.23
N ASP A 33 -31.73 1.78 -0.17
CA ASP A 33 -32.61 0.75 0.40
C ASP A 33 -32.23 0.48 1.87
N VAL A 34 -33.21 0.21 2.71
CA VAL A 34 -33.12 0.23 4.19
C VAL A 34 -32.03 -0.71 4.72
N LEU A 35 -31.79 -1.84 4.04
CA LEU A 35 -30.81 -2.84 4.43
C LEU A 35 -29.57 -2.88 3.52
N SER A 36 -29.46 -1.98 2.54
CA SER A 36 -28.29 -2.00 1.65
C SER A 36 -27.03 -1.54 2.40
N PRO A 37 -25.90 -2.25 2.25
CA PRO A 37 -24.68 -1.95 2.98
C PRO A 37 -24.02 -0.66 2.46
N ASP A 38 -23.27 0.02 3.32
CA ASP A 38 -22.37 1.10 2.89
C ASP A 38 -21.07 0.50 2.36
N ILE A 39 -20.75 0.75 1.09
CA ILE A 39 -19.53 0.23 0.47
C ILE A 39 -18.40 1.21 0.71
N VAL A 40 -17.37 0.74 1.40
CA VAL A 40 -16.16 1.52 1.67
C VAL A 40 -14.94 0.76 1.15
N LEU A 41 -14.18 1.39 0.27
CA LEU A 41 -12.94 0.86 -0.26
C LEU A 41 -11.77 1.36 0.60
N VAL A 42 -10.92 0.44 1.05
CA VAL A 42 -9.74 0.73 1.89
C VAL A 42 -8.53 -0.04 1.36
N GLU A 43 -7.32 0.43 1.64
CA GLU A 43 -6.07 -0.23 1.20
C GLU A 43 -5.56 -1.32 2.16
N SER A 44 -6.09 -1.41 3.38
CA SER A 44 -5.61 -2.40 4.34
C SER A 44 -6.66 -2.82 5.36
N LYS A 45 -6.47 -4.02 5.93
CA LYS A 45 -7.28 -4.51 7.05
C LYS A 45 -7.13 -3.65 8.31
N GLY A 46 -5.94 -3.07 8.51
CA GLY A 46 -5.69 -2.12 9.60
C GLY A 46 -6.57 -0.88 9.46
N MET A 47 -6.64 -0.31 8.25
CA MET A 47 -7.51 0.83 7.95
C MET A 47 -8.99 0.48 8.12
N GLN A 48 -9.41 -0.70 7.65
CA GLN A 48 -10.77 -1.21 7.90
C GLN A 48 -11.09 -1.22 9.40
N HIS A 49 -10.21 -1.79 10.23
CA HIS A 49 -10.44 -1.90 11.67
C HIS A 49 -10.47 -0.52 12.34
N TRP A 50 -9.52 0.34 12.01
CA TRP A 50 -9.43 1.71 12.53
C TRP A 50 -10.68 2.53 12.17
N LEU A 51 -11.09 2.51 10.91
CA LEU A 51 -12.24 3.26 10.43
C LEU A 51 -13.53 2.76 11.08
N ASN A 52 -13.71 1.44 11.19
CA ASN A 52 -14.88 0.85 11.84
C ASN A 52 -14.99 1.29 13.32
N LEU A 53 -13.86 1.30 14.05
CA LEU A 53 -13.82 1.79 15.44
C LEU A 53 -14.08 3.30 15.55
N LYS A 54 -13.51 4.11 14.66
CA LYS A 54 -13.72 5.57 14.65
C LYS A 54 -15.18 5.91 14.32
N LEU A 55 -15.78 5.25 13.32
CA LEU A 55 -17.20 5.40 13.00
C LEU A 55 -18.08 5.01 14.19
N ALA A 56 -17.82 3.87 14.83
CA ALA A 56 -18.55 3.45 16.02
C ALA A 56 -18.43 4.47 17.17
N LYS A 57 -17.25 5.07 17.37
CA LYS A 57 -17.04 6.11 18.38
C LYS A 57 -17.84 7.39 18.09
N HIS A 58 -17.95 7.79 16.82
CA HIS A 58 -18.64 9.03 16.43
C HIS A 58 -20.17 8.88 16.25
N GLN A 59 -20.65 7.68 15.93
CA GLN A 59 -22.07 7.39 15.66
C GLN A 59 -22.74 6.55 16.77
N GLY A 60 -21.95 6.02 17.71
CA GLY A 60 -22.40 5.08 18.75
C GLY A 60 -22.39 3.61 18.29
N ILE A 61 -22.59 3.36 16.99
CA ILE A 61 -22.54 2.04 16.37
C ILE A 61 -22.02 2.16 14.93
N ALA A 62 -21.24 1.17 14.48
CA ALA A 62 -20.88 1.00 13.08
C ALA A 62 -21.36 -0.39 12.64
N MET A 63 -22.35 -0.44 11.73
CA MET A 63 -22.97 -1.69 11.28
C MET A 63 -23.32 -1.59 9.80
N ASN A 64 -23.36 -2.74 9.12
CA ASN A 64 -23.72 -2.86 7.70
C ASN A 64 -22.72 -2.16 6.75
N TYR A 65 -21.46 -2.05 7.14
CA TYR A 65 -20.38 -1.62 6.25
C TYR A 65 -19.78 -2.81 5.49
N GLN A 66 -19.65 -2.68 4.19
CA GLN A 66 -18.94 -3.64 3.34
C GLN A 66 -17.59 -3.04 2.94
N PHE A 67 -16.57 -3.41 3.70
CA PHE A 67 -15.19 -3.02 3.39
C PHE A 67 -14.60 -3.91 2.31
N ARG A 68 -14.06 -3.31 1.25
CA ARG A 68 -13.41 -4.04 0.13
C ARG A 68 -12.11 -3.35 -0.27
N MET A 69 -11.22 -4.11 -0.89
CA MET A 69 -10.03 -3.55 -1.56
C MET A 69 -10.43 -3.06 -2.96
N PRO A 70 -9.83 -1.98 -3.50
CA PRO A 70 -10.17 -1.44 -4.82
C PRO A 70 -10.11 -2.49 -5.93
N VAL A 71 -9.02 -3.26 -6.05
CA VAL A 71 -8.84 -4.28 -7.11
C VAL A 71 -9.95 -5.34 -7.07
N GLY A 72 -10.27 -5.86 -5.89
CA GLY A 72 -11.33 -6.86 -5.73
C GLY A 72 -12.73 -6.29 -6.00
N PHE A 73 -12.94 -5.00 -5.74
CA PHE A 73 -14.18 -4.30 -6.04
C PHE A 73 -14.36 -4.07 -7.55
N ILE A 74 -13.32 -3.62 -8.25
CA ILE A 74 -13.32 -3.47 -9.72
C ILE A 74 -13.71 -4.80 -10.39
N TRP A 75 -13.14 -5.91 -9.91
CA TRP A 75 -13.48 -7.25 -10.39
C TRP A 75 -14.96 -7.59 -10.21
N ASP A 76 -15.53 -7.32 -9.03
CA ASP A 76 -16.95 -7.57 -8.75
C ASP A 76 -17.87 -6.76 -9.68
N ILE A 77 -17.55 -5.47 -9.90
CA ILE A 77 -18.33 -4.59 -10.78
C ILE A 77 -18.26 -5.08 -12.22
N ALA A 78 -17.07 -5.46 -12.69
CA ALA A 78 -16.91 -6.03 -14.02
C ALA A 78 -17.71 -7.33 -14.20
N ARG A 79 -17.85 -8.17 -13.15
CA ARG A 79 -18.72 -9.35 -13.18
C ARG A 79 -20.21 -8.98 -13.27
N ILE A 80 -20.64 -7.90 -12.63
CA ILE A 80 -22.03 -7.42 -12.73
C ILE A 80 -22.31 -6.94 -14.15
N LEU A 81 -21.36 -6.22 -14.77
CA LEU A 81 -21.52 -5.62 -16.09
C LEU A 81 -21.41 -6.63 -17.24
N LEU A 82 -20.41 -7.51 -17.17
CA LEU A 82 -20.07 -8.45 -18.24
C LEU A 82 -20.72 -9.84 -18.05
N GLY A 83 -21.33 -10.10 -16.89
CA GLY A 83 -22.05 -11.33 -16.60
C GLY A 83 -21.15 -12.54 -16.31
N ASP A 84 -21.68 -13.73 -16.63
CA ASP A 84 -21.05 -15.02 -16.31
C ASP A 84 -19.79 -15.34 -17.14
N ASP A 85 -19.50 -14.55 -18.18
CA ASP A 85 -18.26 -14.65 -18.96
C ASP A 85 -17.01 -14.34 -18.12
N VAL A 86 -17.19 -13.74 -16.93
CA VAL A 86 -16.09 -13.41 -16.03
C VAL A 86 -15.99 -14.42 -14.88
N PRO A 87 -14.84 -15.12 -14.75
CA PRO A 87 -14.68 -16.12 -13.71
C PRO A 87 -14.74 -15.53 -12.30
N ARG A 88 -15.19 -16.33 -11.34
CA ARG A 88 -15.31 -15.91 -9.93
C ARG A 88 -13.97 -15.52 -9.30
N GLN A 89 -12.89 -16.15 -9.76
CA GLN A 89 -11.54 -15.81 -9.36
C GLN A 89 -10.73 -15.47 -10.61
N SER A 90 -9.95 -14.41 -10.55
CA SER A 90 -9.07 -14.04 -11.65
C SER A 90 -8.04 -15.14 -11.92
N PRO A 91 -7.94 -15.67 -13.15
CA PRO A 91 -6.90 -16.62 -13.55
C PRO A 91 -5.51 -15.97 -13.64
N TYR A 92 -5.45 -14.65 -13.44
CA TYR A 92 -4.24 -13.84 -13.41
C TYR A 92 -3.82 -13.46 -11.98
N LYS A 93 -4.38 -14.11 -10.95
CA LYS A 93 -3.82 -14.02 -9.59
C LYS A 93 -2.40 -14.59 -9.58
N ARG A 94 -1.51 -13.97 -8.80
CA ARG A 94 -0.12 -14.36 -8.63
C ARG A 94 0.08 -15.86 -8.42
N GLU A 95 -0.69 -16.47 -7.53
CA GLU A 95 -0.57 -17.89 -7.18
C GLU A 95 -0.93 -18.78 -8.38
N ILE A 96 -1.92 -18.40 -9.17
CA ILE A 96 -2.37 -19.14 -10.36
C ILE A 96 -1.38 -18.93 -11.50
N LEU A 97 -0.93 -17.68 -11.73
CA LEU A 97 0.06 -17.35 -12.76
C LEU A 97 1.36 -18.11 -12.56
N SER A 98 1.83 -18.24 -11.33
CA SER A 98 3.06 -18.98 -11.02
C SER A 98 3.02 -20.41 -11.58
N TRP A 99 1.88 -21.11 -11.43
CA TRP A 99 1.71 -22.46 -11.95
C TRP A 99 1.48 -22.50 -13.47
N ARG A 100 0.69 -21.57 -14.01
CA ARG A 100 0.46 -21.48 -15.46
C ARG A 100 1.76 -21.19 -16.21
N ILE A 101 2.57 -20.28 -15.69
CA ILE A 101 3.88 -19.96 -16.26
C ILE A 101 4.84 -21.14 -16.15
N ASP A 102 4.89 -21.85 -15.01
CA ASP A 102 5.73 -23.06 -14.90
C ASP A 102 5.31 -24.12 -15.93
N ALA A 103 3.99 -24.32 -16.09
CA ALA A 103 3.44 -25.23 -17.09
C ALA A 103 3.85 -24.81 -18.51
N LEU A 104 3.69 -23.54 -18.88
CA LEU A 104 4.11 -23.01 -20.19
C LEU A 104 5.62 -23.17 -20.42
N MET A 105 6.46 -22.86 -19.42
CA MET A 105 7.91 -23.03 -19.50
C MET A 105 8.34 -24.49 -19.66
N SER A 106 7.48 -25.44 -19.30
CA SER A 106 7.72 -26.87 -19.47
C SER A 106 7.33 -27.42 -20.85
N GLN A 107 6.58 -26.66 -21.66
CA GLN A 107 6.10 -27.11 -22.96
C GLN A 107 7.18 -27.06 -24.05
N ASP A 108 7.08 -27.96 -25.04
CA ASP A 108 8.00 -28.00 -26.19
C ASP A 108 8.00 -26.70 -27.01
N SER A 109 6.88 -25.97 -27.04
CA SER A 109 6.75 -24.65 -27.66
C SER A 109 7.74 -23.64 -27.05
N PHE A 110 7.84 -23.58 -25.72
CA PHE A 110 8.82 -22.75 -25.01
C PHE A 110 10.23 -23.28 -25.20
N LEU A 111 10.41 -24.60 -25.06
CA LEU A 111 11.73 -25.25 -25.09
C LEU A 111 12.40 -25.16 -26.47
N SER A 112 11.63 -25.14 -27.56
CA SER A 112 12.16 -25.03 -28.92
C SER A 112 12.31 -23.59 -29.42
N ASN A 113 11.66 -22.61 -28.77
CA ASN A 113 11.65 -21.22 -29.22
C ASN A 113 13.03 -20.54 -29.01
N PRO A 114 13.66 -19.98 -30.05
CA PRO A 114 14.92 -19.25 -29.92
C PRO A 114 14.84 -18.01 -29.02
N LEU A 115 13.69 -17.33 -28.97
CA LEU A 115 13.48 -16.14 -28.16
C LEU A 115 13.59 -16.45 -26.66
N CYS A 116 13.12 -17.64 -26.26
CA CYS A 116 13.08 -18.08 -24.87
C CYS A 116 14.42 -18.64 -24.36
N LYS A 117 15.46 -18.66 -25.21
CA LYS A 117 16.78 -19.22 -24.85
C LYS A 117 17.40 -18.59 -23.59
N PRO A 118 17.39 -17.26 -23.38
CA PRO A 118 18.02 -16.66 -22.20
C PRO A 118 17.37 -17.12 -20.90
N ALA A 119 16.04 -17.14 -20.86
CA ALA A 119 15.29 -17.67 -19.73
C ALA A 119 15.62 -19.15 -19.53
N ARG A 120 15.50 -19.96 -20.59
CA ARG A 120 15.72 -21.41 -20.57
C ARG A 120 17.07 -21.84 -19.99
N GLN A 121 18.12 -21.06 -20.23
CA GLN A 121 19.47 -21.31 -19.70
C GLN A 121 19.56 -21.22 -18.16
N TYR A 122 18.59 -20.60 -17.50
CA TYR A 122 18.59 -20.44 -16.04
C TYR A 122 18.31 -21.75 -15.29
N TRP A 123 17.42 -22.59 -15.83
CA TRP A 123 16.99 -23.84 -15.17
C TRP A 123 17.33 -25.10 -15.96
N MET A 124 17.96 -24.99 -17.13
CA MET A 124 18.49 -26.13 -17.87
C MET A 124 20.01 -26.02 -18.01
N ASP A 125 20.70 -27.07 -17.54
CA ASP A 125 22.14 -27.21 -17.71
C ASP A 125 22.49 -27.55 -19.18
N GLU A 126 23.75 -27.33 -19.57
CA GLU A 126 24.27 -27.67 -20.90
C GLU A 126 24.11 -29.17 -21.26
N ASN A 127 23.99 -30.02 -20.23
CA ASN A 127 23.76 -31.47 -20.35
C ASN A 127 22.28 -31.86 -20.52
N GLY A 128 21.36 -30.89 -20.55
CA GLY A 128 19.91 -31.13 -20.67
C GLY A 128 19.22 -31.57 -19.37
N SER A 129 19.90 -31.46 -18.22
CA SER A 129 19.28 -31.67 -16.91
C SER A 129 18.45 -30.43 -16.56
N ALA A 130 17.16 -30.61 -16.31
CA ALA A 130 16.26 -29.55 -15.88
C ALA A 130 16.17 -29.52 -14.35
N ASP A 131 16.24 -28.31 -13.78
CA ASP A 131 15.99 -28.04 -12.36
C ASP A 131 14.56 -27.49 -12.20
N PRO A 132 13.58 -28.32 -11.76
CA PRO A 132 12.19 -27.90 -11.64
C PRO A 132 12.00 -26.79 -10.59
N LEU A 133 12.86 -26.73 -9.56
CA LEU A 133 12.77 -25.74 -8.51
C LEU A 133 13.11 -24.35 -9.05
N LYS A 134 14.21 -24.23 -9.81
CA LYS A 134 14.58 -22.96 -10.45
C LYS A 134 13.54 -22.49 -11.45
N ARG A 135 12.96 -23.42 -12.22
CA ARG A 135 11.88 -23.10 -13.17
C ARG A 135 10.67 -22.52 -12.44
N TYR A 136 10.21 -23.17 -11.37
CA TYR A 136 9.09 -22.67 -10.56
C TYR A 136 9.40 -21.33 -9.88
N GLN A 137 10.62 -21.15 -9.36
CA GLN A 137 11.06 -19.88 -8.77
C GLN A 137 11.01 -18.74 -9.79
N LEU A 138 11.48 -18.98 -11.02
CA LEU A 138 11.38 -18.00 -12.09
C LEU A 138 9.93 -17.74 -12.47
N ALA A 139 9.11 -18.77 -12.59
CA ALA A 139 7.69 -18.64 -12.87
C ALA A 139 6.96 -17.81 -11.82
N SER A 140 7.29 -18.00 -10.53
CA SER A 140 6.76 -17.21 -9.44
C SER A 140 7.19 -15.73 -9.51
N ARG A 141 8.47 -15.47 -9.78
CA ARG A 141 8.96 -14.10 -10.01
C ARG A 141 8.31 -13.45 -11.23
N MET A 142 8.05 -14.21 -12.28
CA MET A 142 7.34 -13.71 -13.46
C MET A 142 5.87 -13.43 -13.19
N GLY A 143 5.22 -14.22 -12.31
CA GLY A 143 3.89 -13.89 -11.79
C GLY A 143 3.87 -12.51 -11.13
N ASP A 144 4.86 -12.21 -10.27
CA ASP A 144 5.00 -10.91 -9.59
C ASP A 144 5.18 -9.75 -10.60
N VAL A 145 6.00 -9.98 -11.62
CA VAL A 145 6.30 -8.98 -12.66
C VAL A 145 5.07 -8.72 -13.53
N PHE A 146 4.34 -9.75 -13.97
CA PHE A 146 3.12 -9.55 -14.74
C PHE A 146 2.00 -8.89 -13.94
N GLU A 147 1.89 -9.17 -12.64
CA GLU A 147 0.98 -8.44 -11.76
C GLU A 147 1.30 -6.93 -11.75
N GLN A 148 2.58 -6.57 -11.67
CA GLN A 148 3.02 -5.17 -11.76
C GLN A 148 2.76 -4.57 -13.14
N TYR A 149 3.01 -5.29 -14.24
CA TYR A 149 2.72 -4.79 -15.58
C TYR A 149 1.22 -4.54 -15.78
N MET A 150 0.36 -5.45 -15.31
CA MET A 150 -1.09 -5.24 -15.38
C MET A 150 -1.53 -4.00 -14.61
N MET A 151 -0.85 -3.64 -13.54
CA MET A 151 -1.21 -2.48 -12.70
C MET A 151 -0.62 -1.16 -13.22
N PHE A 152 0.64 -1.16 -13.66
CA PHE A 152 1.41 0.07 -13.92
C PHE A 152 1.81 0.27 -15.39
N ARG A 153 1.82 -0.79 -16.20
CA ARG A 153 2.22 -0.75 -17.62
C ARG A 153 1.27 -1.56 -18.52
N PRO A 154 -0.05 -1.29 -18.49
CA PRO A 154 -1.01 -1.98 -19.33
C PRO A 154 -0.77 -1.74 -20.83
N ASP A 155 -0.12 -0.61 -21.18
CA ASP A 155 0.31 -0.25 -22.53
C ASP A 155 1.33 -1.25 -23.10
N TRP A 156 2.27 -1.74 -22.28
CA TRP A 156 3.24 -2.77 -22.72
C TRP A 156 2.55 -4.07 -23.09
N LEU A 157 1.59 -4.50 -22.26
CA LEU A 157 0.83 -5.72 -22.48
C LEU A 157 0.02 -5.65 -23.79
N GLU A 158 -0.61 -4.50 -24.05
CA GLU A 158 -1.35 -4.25 -25.29
C GLU A 158 -0.45 -4.26 -26.54
N LEU A 159 0.76 -3.69 -26.45
CA LEU A 159 1.73 -3.79 -27.54
C LEU A 159 2.12 -5.25 -27.80
N TRP A 160 2.41 -6.01 -26.74
CA TRP A 160 2.81 -7.41 -26.85
C TRP A 160 1.70 -8.29 -27.43
N GLU A 161 0.44 -8.07 -27.05
CA GLU A 161 -0.73 -8.74 -27.64
C GLU A 161 -0.85 -8.46 -29.15
N ASN A 162 -0.47 -7.26 -29.59
CA ASN A 162 -0.45 -6.86 -31.00
C ASN A 162 0.83 -7.26 -31.75
N ASN A 163 1.71 -8.10 -31.16
CA ASN A 163 3.02 -8.47 -31.70
C ASN A 163 3.97 -7.29 -31.93
N GLN A 164 3.83 -6.22 -31.14
CA GLN A 164 4.71 -5.06 -31.13
C GLN A 164 5.62 -5.12 -29.89
N PHE A 165 6.75 -4.42 -29.95
CA PHE A 165 7.74 -4.34 -28.87
C PHE A 165 7.89 -2.89 -28.41
N ILE A 166 8.36 -2.70 -27.18
CA ILE A 166 8.61 -1.41 -26.55
C ILE A 166 9.79 -0.75 -27.26
N THR A 167 9.54 0.37 -27.94
CA THR A 167 10.56 1.07 -28.73
C THR A 167 11.25 2.21 -27.99
N ASN A 168 10.68 2.69 -26.89
CA ASN A 168 11.00 4.00 -26.32
C ASN A 168 11.70 3.97 -24.94
N GLU A 169 12.06 2.78 -24.44
CA GLU A 169 12.68 2.64 -23.12
C GLU A 169 14.15 2.17 -23.24
N PRO A 170 15.14 3.02 -22.88
CA PRO A 170 16.56 2.73 -23.08
C PRO A 170 17.11 1.64 -22.16
N ASP A 171 16.45 1.37 -21.02
CA ASP A 171 16.94 0.48 -19.97
C ASP A 171 16.44 -0.98 -20.12
N ILE A 172 15.58 -1.26 -21.10
CA ILE A 172 15.03 -2.62 -21.30
C ILE A 172 15.89 -3.39 -22.29
N ASP A 173 16.45 -4.51 -21.81
CA ASP A 173 17.13 -5.45 -22.69
C ASP A 173 16.13 -6.13 -23.66
N LYS A 174 16.39 -5.98 -24.95
CA LYS A 174 15.54 -6.54 -26.03
C LYS A 174 15.37 -8.04 -25.92
N GLN A 175 16.38 -8.78 -25.47
CA GLN A 175 16.25 -10.23 -25.34
C GLN A 175 15.28 -10.58 -24.21
N THR A 176 15.36 -9.84 -23.10
CA THR A 176 14.46 -10.01 -21.95
C THR A 176 13.01 -9.71 -22.30
N GLU A 177 12.76 -8.62 -23.02
CA GLU A 177 11.42 -8.27 -23.47
C GLU A 177 10.81 -9.35 -24.38
N GLN A 178 11.60 -9.88 -25.33
CA GLN A 178 11.09 -10.81 -26.35
C GLN A 178 10.48 -12.09 -25.77
N TRP A 179 11.11 -12.70 -24.76
CA TRP A 179 10.57 -13.91 -24.15
C TRP A 179 9.43 -13.61 -23.18
N GLN A 180 9.45 -12.46 -22.50
CA GLN A 180 8.33 -12.03 -21.65
C GLN A 180 7.07 -11.74 -22.48
N ALA A 181 7.21 -11.03 -23.60
CA ALA A 181 6.13 -10.78 -24.56
C ALA A 181 5.59 -12.07 -25.19
N TRP A 182 6.47 -13.04 -25.46
CA TRP A 182 6.03 -14.38 -25.89
C TRP A 182 5.20 -15.07 -24.80
N LEU A 183 5.71 -15.12 -23.57
CA LEU A 183 5.03 -15.75 -22.44
C LEU A 183 3.65 -15.10 -22.18
N TRP A 184 3.57 -13.78 -22.26
CA TRP A 184 2.31 -13.04 -22.11
C TRP A 184 1.29 -13.44 -23.18
N ARG A 185 1.69 -13.47 -24.46
CA ARG A 185 0.80 -13.87 -25.56
C ARG A 185 0.26 -15.29 -25.39
N GLU A 186 1.08 -16.24 -24.95
CA GLU A 186 0.62 -17.61 -24.70
C GLU A 186 -0.36 -17.68 -23.52
N LEU A 187 -0.10 -16.92 -22.44
CA LEU A 187 -1.04 -16.81 -21.31
C LEU A 187 -2.41 -16.26 -21.73
N VAL A 188 -2.41 -15.22 -22.58
CA VAL A 188 -3.64 -14.61 -23.13
C VAL A 188 -4.33 -15.53 -24.13
N ALA A 189 -3.58 -16.31 -24.92
CA ALA A 189 -4.14 -17.29 -25.84
C ALA A 189 -4.86 -18.43 -25.10
N GLU A 190 -4.34 -18.88 -23.96
CA GLU A 190 -5.02 -19.83 -23.08
C GLU A 190 -6.25 -19.24 -22.39
N GLU A 191 -6.16 -17.99 -21.90
CA GLU A 191 -7.22 -17.33 -21.14
C GLU A 191 -7.27 -15.83 -21.48
N PRO A 192 -8.16 -15.40 -22.40
CA PRO A 192 -8.16 -14.02 -22.88
C PRO A 192 -8.72 -13.01 -21.86
N CYS A 193 -9.37 -13.47 -20.79
CA CYS A 193 -10.01 -12.60 -19.81
C CYS A 193 -9.04 -12.16 -18.69
N HIS A 194 -8.00 -11.41 -19.05
CA HIS A 194 -7.09 -10.79 -18.09
C HIS A 194 -7.64 -9.47 -17.50
N PRO A 195 -7.20 -9.05 -16.29
CA PRO A 195 -7.70 -7.86 -15.61
C PRO A 195 -7.72 -6.58 -16.45
N VAL A 196 -6.68 -6.34 -17.25
CA VAL A 196 -6.57 -5.12 -18.07
C VAL A 196 -7.66 -5.08 -19.16
N SER A 197 -7.81 -6.16 -19.93
CA SER A 197 -8.85 -6.30 -20.96
C SER A 197 -10.24 -6.25 -20.35
N LEU A 198 -10.43 -6.93 -19.23
CA LEU A 198 -11.69 -6.96 -18.50
C LEU A 198 -12.13 -5.58 -18.01
N GLN A 199 -11.18 -4.79 -17.51
CA GLN A 199 -11.45 -3.42 -17.07
C GLN A 199 -11.82 -2.50 -18.24
N LYS A 200 -11.11 -2.62 -19.38
CA LYS A 200 -11.45 -1.89 -20.62
C LYS A 200 -12.88 -2.25 -21.08
N ARG A 201 -13.18 -3.54 -21.22
CA ARG A 201 -14.52 -4.04 -21.59
C ARG A 201 -15.61 -3.58 -20.62
N ALA A 202 -15.31 -3.56 -19.32
CA ALA A 202 -16.25 -3.11 -18.31
C ALA A 202 -16.52 -1.60 -18.44
N ILE A 203 -15.50 -0.78 -18.68
CA ILE A 203 -15.66 0.66 -18.96
C ILE A 203 -16.54 0.88 -20.19
N ASP A 204 -16.29 0.14 -21.28
CA ASP A 204 -17.10 0.24 -22.50
C ASP A 204 -18.57 -0.14 -22.24
N ALA A 205 -18.80 -1.20 -21.45
CA ALA A 205 -20.13 -1.66 -21.08
C ALA A 205 -20.87 -0.70 -20.13
N MET A 206 -20.17 0.15 -19.38
CA MET A 206 -20.80 1.13 -18.48
C MET A 206 -21.56 2.23 -19.25
N ALA A 207 -21.10 2.59 -20.45
CA ALA A 207 -21.73 3.65 -21.24
C ALA A 207 -23.19 3.32 -21.60
N ASP A 208 -23.48 2.04 -21.86
CA ASP A 208 -24.81 1.54 -22.22
C ASP A 208 -25.57 0.92 -21.02
N TYR A 209 -25.00 1.00 -19.81
CA TYR A 209 -25.58 0.37 -18.64
C TYR A 209 -26.83 1.11 -18.15
N SER A 210 -27.96 0.41 -18.13
CA SER A 210 -29.26 0.90 -17.65
C SER A 210 -29.84 0.07 -16.50
N GLY A 211 -29.03 -0.81 -15.91
CA GLY A 211 -29.44 -1.67 -14.81
C GLY A 211 -29.42 -0.98 -13.44
N ASN A 212 -29.99 -1.65 -12.43
CA ASN A 212 -30.03 -1.19 -11.04
C ASN A 212 -29.18 -2.07 -10.09
N GLN A 213 -28.24 -2.85 -10.62
CA GLN A 213 -27.43 -3.80 -9.83
C GLN A 213 -26.15 -3.17 -9.27
N LEU A 214 -25.70 -2.06 -9.86
CA LEU A 214 -24.54 -1.33 -9.37
C LEU A 214 -24.88 -0.59 -8.07
N PRO A 215 -23.89 -0.43 -7.18
CA PRO A 215 -24.07 0.40 -5.99
C PRO A 215 -24.34 1.84 -6.41
N ARG A 216 -25.18 2.52 -5.64
CA ARG A 216 -25.51 3.94 -5.88
C ARG A 216 -24.41 4.88 -5.37
N GLN A 217 -23.71 4.46 -4.32
CA GLN A 217 -22.67 5.26 -3.68
C GLN A 217 -21.49 4.37 -3.27
N ILE A 218 -20.28 4.87 -3.49
CA ILE A 218 -19.03 4.24 -3.09
C ILE A 218 -18.17 5.28 -2.38
N MET A 219 -17.59 4.89 -1.25
CA MET A 219 -16.62 5.71 -0.52
C MET A 219 -15.25 5.06 -0.64
N ILE A 220 -14.26 5.78 -1.15
CA ILE A 220 -12.87 5.34 -1.24
C ILE A 220 -12.11 6.08 -0.14
N PHE A 221 -11.61 5.39 0.88
CA PHE A 221 -11.13 6.02 2.10
C PHE A 221 -9.65 5.77 2.37
N ALA A 222 -8.92 6.86 2.64
CA ALA A 222 -7.50 6.88 3.01
C ALA A 222 -6.62 6.11 2.01
N VAL A 223 -6.88 6.34 0.72
CA VAL A 223 -6.03 5.84 -0.38
C VAL A 223 -4.92 6.84 -0.60
N ASN A 224 -3.67 6.38 -0.53
CA ASN A 224 -2.49 7.22 -0.74
C ASN A 224 -1.88 7.00 -2.12
N THR A 225 -2.23 5.89 -2.78
CA THR A 225 -1.80 5.59 -4.14
C THR A 225 -2.90 4.87 -4.91
N MET A 226 -3.04 5.15 -6.20
CA MET A 226 -3.92 4.39 -7.07
C MET A 226 -3.28 4.22 -8.44
N ALA A 227 -3.42 3.04 -9.03
CA ALA A 227 -3.00 2.83 -10.41
C ALA A 227 -3.83 3.71 -11.36
N PRO A 228 -3.23 4.33 -12.39
CA PRO A 228 -3.95 5.17 -13.35
C PRO A 228 -5.16 4.46 -13.95
N GLN A 229 -5.01 3.18 -14.29
CA GLN A 229 -6.11 2.38 -14.85
C GLN A 229 -7.27 2.24 -13.86
N SER A 230 -6.98 2.01 -12.57
CA SER A 230 -8.01 1.93 -11.52
C SER A 230 -8.76 3.25 -11.39
N LEU A 231 -8.05 4.38 -11.44
CA LEU A 231 -8.65 5.70 -11.42
C LEU A 231 -9.57 5.92 -12.62
N SER A 232 -9.12 5.62 -13.84
CA SER A 232 -9.95 5.72 -15.06
C SER A 232 -11.22 4.85 -14.99
N PHE A 233 -11.16 3.70 -14.34
CA PHE A 233 -12.35 2.88 -14.11
C PHE A 233 -13.32 3.52 -13.12
N PHE A 234 -12.83 4.11 -12.04
CA PHE A 234 -13.70 4.85 -11.12
C PHE A 234 -14.29 6.11 -11.78
N GLU A 235 -13.53 6.81 -12.63
CA GLU A 235 -14.07 7.92 -13.43
C GLU A 235 -15.21 7.47 -14.35
N ALA A 236 -15.04 6.34 -15.05
CA ALA A 236 -16.10 5.76 -15.87
C ALA A 236 -17.31 5.36 -15.01
N LEU A 237 -17.07 4.71 -13.88
CA LEU A 237 -18.12 4.28 -12.94
C LEU A 237 -18.86 5.47 -12.32
N ALA A 238 -18.20 6.62 -12.21
CA ALA A 238 -18.80 7.84 -11.70
C ALA A 238 -19.91 8.39 -12.61
N SER A 239 -20.06 7.91 -13.84
CA SER A 239 -21.20 8.27 -14.70
C SER A 239 -22.52 7.65 -14.19
N VAL A 240 -22.46 6.50 -13.51
CA VAL A 240 -23.62 5.71 -13.06
C VAL A 240 -23.70 5.56 -11.53
N CYS A 241 -22.66 5.95 -10.80
CA CYS A 241 -22.57 5.88 -9.33
C CYS A 241 -21.99 7.17 -8.76
N ASN A 242 -22.34 7.52 -7.52
CA ASN A 242 -21.67 8.57 -6.77
C ASN A 242 -20.42 8.02 -6.07
N ILE A 243 -19.26 8.59 -6.35
CA ILE A 243 -17.98 8.13 -5.83
C ILE A 243 -17.37 9.26 -5.02
N HIS A 244 -17.02 8.97 -3.77
CA HIS A 244 -16.40 9.90 -2.84
C HIS A 244 -15.01 9.41 -2.49
N LEU A 245 -13.97 10.10 -2.96
CA LEU A 245 -12.58 9.75 -2.74
C LEU A 245 -11.99 10.64 -1.64
N PHE A 246 -11.74 10.05 -0.48
CA PHE A 246 -11.09 10.67 0.67
C PHE A 246 -9.61 10.28 0.66
N TYR A 247 -8.72 11.25 0.46
CA TYR A 247 -7.29 11.01 0.45
C TYR A 247 -6.55 11.95 1.40
N LEU A 248 -5.45 11.45 1.93
CA LEU A 248 -4.59 12.22 2.80
C LEU A 248 -3.64 13.06 1.93
N ASN A 249 -3.78 14.38 1.99
CA ASN A 249 -2.90 15.32 1.32
C ASN A 249 -2.05 16.04 2.36
N PRO A 250 -0.71 15.87 2.36
CA PRO A 250 0.15 16.50 3.35
C PRO A 250 0.25 18.02 3.20
N CYS A 251 -0.16 18.57 2.05
CA CYS A 251 0.06 19.96 1.67
C CYS A 251 -1.21 20.61 1.09
N VAL A 252 -1.45 21.88 1.42
CA VAL A 252 -2.56 22.67 0.87
C VAL A 252 -2.22 23.22 -0.51
N GLU A 253 -0.96 23.65 -0.69
CA GLU A 253 -0.46 24.22 -1.93
C GLU A 253 -0.26 23.15 -3.01
N PHE A 254 -0.24 23.56 -4.27
CA PHE A 254 0.08 22.65 -5.36
C PHE A 254 1.56 22.23 -5.29
N TRP A 255 1.82 20.93 -5.11
CA TRP A 255 3.16 20.36 -4.98
C TRP A 255 3.47 19.31 -6.05
N GLY A 256 2.64 19.22 -7.08
CA GLY A 256 2.72 18.24 -8.17
C GLY A 256 3.98 18.33 -9.04
N GLU A 257 4.72 19.43 -8.96
CA GLU A 257 5.96 19.65 -9.70
C GLU A 257 7.22 19.57 -8.83
N ILE A 258 7.09 19.33 -7.51
CA ILE A 258 8.23 19.35 -6.59
C ILE A 258 9.29 18.30 -6.99
N GLN A 259 10.55 18.70 -7.04
CA GLN A 259 11.65 17.83 -7.47
C GLN A 259 12.52 17.44 -6.29
N SER A 260 12.85 16.15 -6.21
CA SER A 260 13.80 15.65 -5.20
C SER A 260 15.19 16.28 -5.38
N ASP A 261 15.95 16.38 -4.29
CA ASP A 261 17.31 16.93 -4.31
C ASP A 261 18.22 16.11 -5.22
N LYS A 262 17.97 14.79 -5.30
CA LYS A 262 18.69 13.87 -6.19
C LYS A 262 18.43 14.20 -7.67
N THR A 263 17.18 14.51 -8.02
CA THR A 263 16.79 14.86 -9.39
C THR A 263 17.39 16.20 -9.80
N LEU A 264 17.29 17.20 -8.91
CA LEU A 264 17.90 18.52 -9.11
C LEU A 264 19.42 18.42 -9.28
N ALA A 265 20.10 17.65 -8.42
CA ALA A 265 21.55 17.44 -8.54
C ALA A 265 21.96 16.69 -9.83
N GLY A 266 21.11 15.81 -10.35
CA GLY A 266 21.28 15.16 -11.65
C GLY A 266 21.19 16.15 -12.80
N GLN A 267 20.12 16.94 -12.85
CA GLN A 267 19.90 17.98 -13.87
C GLN A 267 21.01 19.04 -13.85
N GLN A 268 21.48 19.45 -12.68
CA GLN A 268 22.61 20.39 -12.55
C GLN A 268 23.92 19.83 -13.09
N ARG A 269 24.14 18.51 -13.04
CA ARG A 269 25.33 17.88 -13.64
C ARG A 269 25.25 17.83 -15.16
N GLU A 270 24.07 17.58 -15.70
CA GLU A 270 23.81 17.47 -17.14
C GLU A 270 23.74 18.85 -17.81
N ASN A 271 23.07 19.82 -17.18
CA ASN A 271 22.82 21.17 -17.70
C ASN A 271 23.80 22.23 -17.18
N LYS A 272 25.04 21.84 -16.91
CA LYS A 272 26.11 22.71 -16.35
C LYS A 272 26.36 24.00 -17.16
N LEU A 273 26.02 24.01 -18.45
CA LEU A 273 26.20 25.13 -19.39
C LEU A 273 24.98 26.06 -19.48
N GLU A 274 23.76 25.56 -19.30
CA GLU A 274 22.52 26.34 -19.44
C GLU A 274 22.10 27.00 -18.11
N LEU A 275 22.35 26.34 -16.98
CA LEU A 275 22.09 26.89 -15.64
C LEU A 275 23.01 28.05 -15.25
N TRP A 276 24.17 28.20 -15.91
CA TRP A 276 25.04 29.37 -15.75
C TRP A 276 24.50 30.64 -16.44
N LEU A 277 23.51 30.51 -17.33
CA LEU A 277 22.94 31.63 -18.10
C LEU A 277 21.60 32.13 -17.56
N ASN A 278 20.90 31.32 -16.76
CA ASN A 278 19.61 31.64 -16.16
C ASN A 278 19.75 31.74 -14.63
N GLU A 279 20.19 32.89 -14.13
CA GLU A 279 20.29 33.16 -12.67
C GLU A 279 18.92 33.36 -11.99
N ASP A 280 17.82 33.45 -12.74
CA ASP A 280 16.53 33.95 -12.23
C ASP A 280 15.39 32.92 -12.05
N GLU A 281 15.58 31.64 -12.39
CA GLU A 281 14.57 30.60 -12.10
C GLU A 281 15.20 29.41 -11.38
N THR A 282 15.58 29.64 -10.13
CA THR A 282 15.76 28.52 -9.21
C THR A 282 14.40 27.85 -9.04
N VAL A 283 14.26 26.64 -9.59
CA VAL A 283 13.22 25.69 -9.18
C VAL A 283 13.53 25.33 -7.72
N GLN A 284 13.22 26.26 -6.81
CA GLN A 284 13.32 26.04 -5.38
C GLN A 284 12.28 24.99 -5.04
N SER A 285 12.76 23.79 -4.74
CA SER A 285 12.00 22.85 -3.93
C SER A 285 11.63 23.60 -2.65
N ARG A 286 10.36 23.98 -2.57
CA ARG A 286 9.86 24.82 -1.47
C ARG A 286 9.80 24.06 -0.13
N ASN A 287 9.94 22.74 -0.12
CA ASN A 287 10.12 21.94 1.10
C ASN A 287 10.92 20.65 0.79
N SER A 288 12.16 20.54 1.26
CA SER A 288 13.05 19.41 0.95
C SER A 288 12.57 18.06 1.51
N LEU A 289 11.85 18.03 2.64
CA LEU A 289 11.31 16.78 3.18
C LEU A 289 10.24 16.18 2.27
N LEU A 290 9.27 17.00 1.88
CA LEU A 290 8.20 16.58 0.98
C LEU A 290 8.76 16.21 -0.40
N ALA A 291 9.76 16.94 -0.90
CA ALA A 291 10.41 16.66 -2.17
C ALA A 291 11.09 15.28 -2.22
N ASN A 292 11.75 14.88 -1.14
CA ASN A 292 12.53 13.64 -1.09
C ASN A 292 11.70 12.42 -0.66
N LEU A 293 10.68 12.61 0.18
CA LEU A 293 9.89 11.52 0.75
C LEU A 293 8.48 11.39 0.14
N GLY A 294 7.99 12.42 -0.55
CA GLY A 294 6.62 12.51 -1.04
C GLY A 294 6.36 11.94 -2.44
N GLN A 295 7.33 11.29 -3.10
CA GLN A 295 7.23 10.91 -4.52
C GLN A 295 5.96 10.10 -4.86
N GLN A 296 5.61 9.09 -4.03
CA GLN A 296 4.40 8.29 -4.28
C GLN A 296 3.11 9.11 -4.17
N GLY A 297 3.03 9.99 -3.16
CA GLY A 297 1.89 10.88 -2.98
C GLY A 297 1.81 11.94 -4.08
N LYS A 298 2.96 12.40 -4.60
CA LYS A 298 3.06 13.36 -5.71
C LYS A 298 2.45 12.77 -6.98
N ASP A 299 2.82 11.54 -7.31
CA ASP A 299 2.31 10.85 -8.50
C ASP A 299 0.79 10.67 -8.41
N PHE A 300 0.28 10.26 -7.24
CA PHE A 300 -1.16 10.14 -7.02
C PHE A 300 -1.88 11.50 -7.05
N PHE A 301 -1.30 12.53 -6.44
CA PHE A 301 -1.82 13.90 -6.47
C PHE A 301 -1.95 14.39 -7.91
N ASN A 302 -0.91 14.23 -8.74
CA ASN A 302 -0.94 14.62 -10.14
C ASN A 302 -2.03 13.88 -10.92
N LEU A 303 -2.19 12.58 -10.71
CA LEU A 303 -3.28 11.81 -11.31
C LEU A 303 -4.65 12.36 -10.93
N LEU A 304 -4.85 12.76 -9.67
CA LEU A 304 -6.12 13.35 -9.22
C LEU A 304 -6.39 14.74 -9.82
N GLN A 305 -5.37 15.51 -10.17
CA GLN A 305 -5.55 16.82 -10.83
C GLN A 305 -6.05 16.70 -12.26
N GLU A 306 -5.81 15.56 -12.92
CA GLU A 306 -6.34 15.27 -14.26
C GLU A 306 -7.83 14.88 -14.22
N VAL A 307 -8.33 14.48 -13.04
CA VAL A 307 -9.69 14.00 -12.85
C VAL A 307 -10.70 15.14 -12.98
N LYS A 308 -11.71 14.92 -13.83
CA LYS A 308 -12.85 15.84 -13.96
C LYS A 308 -13.84 15.59 -12.82
N GLY A 309 -13.60 16.23 -11.68
CA GLY A 309 -14.42 16.08 -10.48
C GLY A 309 -14.61 17.38 -9.71
N TYR A 310 -15.37 17.29 -8.62
CA TYR A 310 -15.45 18.35 -7.63
C TYR A 310 -14.45 18.06 -6.52
N GLU A 311 -13.71 19.08 -6.10
CA GLU A 311 -12.85 19.00 -4.93
C GLU A 311 -13.50 19.73 -3.75
N ILE A 312 -13.56 19.06 -2.59
CA ILE A 312 -14.02 19.65 -1.32
C ILE A 312 -12.93 19.44 -0.29
N SER A 313 -12.07 20.45 -0.15
CA SER A 313 -10.88 20.39 0.71
C SER A 313 -11.22 20.66 2.18
N ALA A 314 -10.64 19.88 3.09
CA ALA A 314 -10.75 20.04 4.54
C ALA A 314 -9.37 20.02 5.20
N PHE A 315 -8.66 21.13 5.06
CA PHE A 315 -7.36 21.34 5.71
C PHE A 315 -7.53 22.13 7.02
N ASP A 316 -6.69 21.82 8.02
CA ASP A 316 -6.73 22.47 9.34
C ASP A 316 -6.61 23.99 9.31
N GLU A 317 -5.93 24.58 8.31
CA GLU A 317 -5.81 26.04 8.19
C GLU A 317 -7.17 26.75 8.14
N ALA A 318 -8.23 26.03 7.76
CA ALA A 318 -9.58 26.56 7.67
C ALA A 318 -10.38 26.56 8.99
N PHE A 319 -9.95 25.88 10.08
CA PHE A 319 -10.89 25.58 11.18
C PHE A 319 -10.49 25.86 12.63
N ASP A 320 -9.24 26.13 13.04
CA ASP A 320 -9.01 26.34 14.48
C ASP A 320 -7.78 27.17 14.89
N GLN A 321 -7.97 28.44 15.29
CA GLN A 321 -6.88 29.33 15.69
C GLN A 321 -6.28 29.04 17.08
N ASP A 322 -7.00 28.34 17.97
CA ASP A 322 -6.57 28.15 19.36
C ASP A 322 -5.85 26.81 19.58
N THR A 323 -6.30 25.72 18.96
CA THR A 323 -5.60 24.42 19.00
C THR A 323 -4.27 24.48 18.22
N LEU A 324 -4.24 25.27 17.15
CA LEU A 324 -3.02 25.53 16.38
C LEU A 324 -1.93 26.25 17.20
N LYS A 325 -2.25 27.07 18.21
CA LYS A 325 -1.21 27.78 18.99
C LYS A 325 -0.33 26.82 19.77
N GLN A 326 -0.91 25.80 20.43
CA GLN A 326 -0.12 24.85 21.22
C GLN A 326 0.75 23.93 20.37
N THR A 327 0.30 23.54 19.17
CA THR A 327 1.10 22.72 18.25
C THR A 327 2.15 23.56 17.50
N LYS A 328 1.87 24.83 17.20
CA LYS A 328 2.78 25.76 16.48
C LYS A 328 4.13 25.96 17.18
N ASP A 329 4.20 25.76 18.49
CA ASP A 329 5.39 26.08 19.28
C ASP A 329 6.32 24.86 19.54
N THR A 330 5.89 23.66 19.12
CA THR A 330 6.71 22.43 19.18
C THR A 330 7.55 22.26 17.92
N LEU A 331 8.72 21.60 18.03
CA LEU A 331 9.53 21.26 16.85
C LEU A 331 8.73 20.44 15.82
N LEU A 332 7.98 19.43 16.27
CA LEU A 332 7.15 18.59 15.41
C LEU A 332 6.07 19.40 14.68
N GLY A 333 5.37 20.29 15.38
CA GLY A 333 4.31 21.09 14.77
C GLY A 333 4.83 22.13 13.77
N ARG A 334 6.05 22.65 13.97
CA ARG A 334 6.73 23.49 12.97
C ARG A 334 7.02 22.71 11.69
N VAL A 335 7.64 21.54 11.80
CA VAL A 335 7.91 20.67 10.64
C VAL A 335 6.62 20.29 9.90
N GLN A 336 5.56 19.93 10.65
CA GLN A 336 4.26 19.61 10.05
C GLN A 336 3.65 20.81 9.31
N ARG A 337 3.80 22.03 9.85
CA ARG A 337 3.32 23.26 9.21
C ARG A 337 4.12 23.62 7.95
N ASP A 338 5.43 23.47 8.00
CA ASP A 338 6.31 23.76 6.87
C ASP A 338 6.00 22.82 5.70
N ILE A 339 5.71 21.55 5.99
CA ILE A 339 5.21 20.58 4.99
C ILE A 339 3.83 21.00 4.47
N LEU A 340 2.91 21.37 5.37
CA LEU A 340 1.53 21.75 5.02
C LEU A 340 1.46 22.96 4.08
N ASN A 341 2.33 23.95 4.33
CA ASN A 341 2.32 25.22 3.64
C ASN A 341 3.35 25.30 2.52
N LEU A 342 4.07 24.20 2.29
CA LEU A 342 5.12 24.11 1.29
C LEU A 342 6.15 25.25 1.46
N VAL A 343 6.73 25.34 2.66
CA VAL A 343 7.74 26.34 3.03
C VAL A 343 9.01 25.64 3.51
N GLU A 344 10.16 26.22 3.18
CA GLU A 344 11.47 25.76 3.65
C GLU A 344 11.84 26.64 4.85
N PRO A 345 12.29 26.07 5.96
CA PRO A 345 12.61 26.85 7.16
C PRO A 345 13.79 27.81 6.90
N GLU A 346 13.55 29.12 6.98
CA GLU A 346 14.58 30.14 6.76
C GLU A 346 15.50 30.37 7.98
N GLU A 347 14.98 30.19 9.21
CA GLU A 347 15.74 30.39 10.45
C GLU A 347 15.53 29.25 11.47
N LEU A 348 16.63 28.76 12.04
CA LEU A 348 16.65 27.77 13.12
C LEU A 348 16.37 28.44 14.47
N GLU A 349 15.15 28.92 14.67
CA GLU A 349 14.72 29.35 16.01
C GLU A 349 14.59 28.14 16.93
N ILE A 350 15.11 28.25 18.16
CA ILE A 350 14.97 27.21 19.19
C ILE A 350 13.49 27.11 19.57
N PRO A 351 12.83 25.95 19.39
CA PRO A 351 11.45 25.76 19.80
C PRO A 351 11.28 25.86 21.31
N GLU A 352 10.10 26.29 21.79
CA GLU A 352 9.83 26.42 23.24
C GLU A 352 9.81 25.07 23.97
N ASP A 353 9.49 23.98 23.25
CA ASP A 353 9.52 22.61 23.80
C ASP A 353 10.92 22.04 23.99
N HIS A 354 11.98 22.82 23.70
CA HIS A 354 13.37 22.40 23.71
C HIS A 354 13.64 21.09 22.92
N GLY A 355 12.83 20.80 21.89
CA GLY A 355 12.97 19.62 21.05
C GLY A 355 12.45 18.32 21.68
N GLN A 356 11.53 18.38 22.65
CA GLN A 356 10.96 17.17 23.26
C GLN A 356 9.98 16.42 22.35
N SER A 357 9.35 17.09 21.39
CA SER A 357 8.40 16.48 20.44
C SER A 357 9.04 15.62 19.34
N LEU A 358 10.31 15.86 19.01
CA LEU A 358 11.07 15.07 18.03
C LEU A 358 12.47 14.78 18.57
N VAL A 359 12.70 13.53 18.95
CA VAL A 359 13.94 13.10 19.60
C VAL A 359 14.63 12.02 18.79
N ILE A 360 15.91 12.23 18.49
CA ILE A 360 16.79 11.23 17.89
C ILE A 360 17.62 10.60 19.01
N ARG A 361 17.58 9.27 19.13
CA ARG A 361 18.38 8.51 20.09
C ARG A 361 19.29 7.54 19.36
N SER A 362 20.47 7.33 19.91
CA SER A 362 21.43 6.31 19.46
C SER A 362 21.64 5.33 20.61
N SER A 363 21.59 4.03 20.29
CA SER A 363 21.71 2.92 21.23
C SER A 363 22.78 1.94 20.73
N HIS A 364 23.36 1.15 21.65
CA HIS A 364 24.45 0.22 21.34
C HIS A 364 24.00 -1.18 20.90
N SER A 365 22.72 -1.52 21.10
CA SER A 365 22.09 -2.78 20.69
C SER A 365 20.57 -2.63 20.67
N GLU A 366 19.89 -3.58 20.00
CA GLU A 366 18.44 -3.67 19.90
C GLU A 366 17.81 -3.81 21.29
N LEU A 367 18.41 -4.63 22.16
CA LEU A 367 17.96 -4.76 23.55
C LEU A 367 18.05 -3.42 24.29
N ARG A 368 19.14 -2.68 24.12
CA ARG A 368 19.32 -1.40 24.82
C ARG A 368 18.37 -0.32 24.28
N GLU A 369 18.09 -0.37 22.98
CA GLU A 369 17.11 0.48 22.33
C GLU A 369 15.70 0.26 22.90
N ILE A 370 15.26 -0.99 23.03
CA ILE A 370 13.95 -1.34 23.60
C ILE A 370 13.86 -0.95 25.08
N GLN A 371 14.92 -1.14 25.86
CA GLN A 371 14.97 -0.67 27.26
C GLN A 371 14.84 0.86 27.36
N ALA A 372 15.60 1.58 26.54
CA ALA A 372 15.53 3.04 26.52
C ALA A 372 14.15 3.55 26.09
N LEU A 373 13.51 2.87 25.13
CA LEU A 373 12.14 3.14 24.71
C LEU A 373 11.14 2.90 25.85
N HIS A 374 11.26 1.78 26.56
CA HIS A 374 10.40 1.47 27.71
C HIS A 374 10.50 2.55 28.79
N ASP A 375 11.71 2.93 29.18
CA ASP A 375 11.94 3.98 30.20
C ASP A 375 11.41 5.35 29.74
N TYR A 376 11.58 5.67 28.45
CA TYR A 376 11.05 6.89 27.85
C TYR A 376 9.52 6.92 27.91
N LEU A 377 8.85 5.85 27.48
CA LEU A 377 7.39 5.77 27.51
C LEU A 377 6.85 5.86 28.94
N LEU A 378 7.52 5.22 29.91
CA LEU A 378 7.16 5.31 31.31
C LEU A 378 7.23 6.76 31.83
N HIS A 379 8.28 7.49 31.43
CA HIS A 379 8.40 8.90 31.78
C HIS A 379 7.27 9.74 31.16
N GLN A 380 6.93 9.49 29.89
CA GLN A 380 5.85 10.21 29.21
C GLN A 380 4.48 9.94 29.83
N PHE A 381 4.14 8.68 30.15
CA PHE A 381 2.88 8.36 30.81
C PHE A 381 2.75 8.95 32.22
N ASN A 382 3.87 9.17 32.91
CA ASN A 382 3.88 9.86 34.20
C ASN A 382 3.76 11.39 34.06
N ALA A 383 4.29 11.96 32.98
CA ALA A 383 4.23 13.40 32.71
C ALA A 383 2.84 13.83 32.19
N GLU A 384 2.22 13.02 31.34
CA GLU A 384 0.94 13.32 30.68
C GLU A 384 -0.14 12.27 31.00
N PRO A 385 -1.05 12.55 31.96
CA PRO A 385 -2.07 11.58 32.38
C PRO A 385 -3.10 11.19 31.30
N ASP A 386 -3.28 12.03 30.29
CA ASP A 386 -4.22 11.79 29.19
C ASP A 386 -3.67 10.85 28.11
N LEU A 387 -2.34 10.68 28.06
CA LEU A 387 -1.66 9.80 27.11
C LEU A 387 -1.90 8.34 27.49
N LYS A 388 -2.56 7.58 26.61
CA LYS A 388 -2.82 6.15 26.85
C LYS A 388 -1.91 5.28 26.00
N PRO A 389 -1.59 4.05 26.43
CA PRO A 389 -0.78 3.13 25.62
C PRO A 389 -1.30 2.88 24.20
N ARG A 390 -2.62 2.97 23.99
CA ARG A 390 -3.24 2.82 22.66
C ARG A 390 -2.97 3.99 21.69
N ASP A 391 -2.51 5.12 22.22
CA ASP A 391 -2.20 6.33 21.44
C ASP A 391 -0.73 6.30 20.96
N VAL A 392 0.04 5.29 21.37
CA VAL A 392 1.44 5.07 20.99
C VAL A 392 1.56 3.96 19.96
N ILE A 393 2.31 4.22 18.88
CA ILE A 393 2.70 3.22 17.89
C ILE A 393 4.22 3.15 17.81
N VAL A 394 4.76 1.94 17.77
CA VAL A 394 6.19 1.69 17.59
C VAL A 394 6.36 0.93 16.29
N LEU A 395 7.07 1.53 15.33
CA LEU A 395 7.33 0.94 14.02
C LEU A 395 8.77 0.43 13.97
N CYS A 396 8.95 -0.79 13.48
CA CYS A 396 10.25 -1.43 13.33
C CYS A 396 10.33 -2.07 11.94
N PRO A 397 11.44 -1.90 11.20
CA PRO A 397 11.59 -2.49 9.87
C PRO A 397 11.65 -4.02 9.89
N ALA A 398 12.15 -4.62 10.97
CA ALA A 398 12.33 -6.07 11.11
C ALA A 398 11.81 -6.54 12.47
N ILE A 399 10.48 -6.65 12.61
CA ILE A 399 9.84 -6.94 13.89
C ILE A 399 10.26 -8.29 14.50
N GLU A 400 10.64 -9.25 13.68
CA GLU A 400 11.08 -10.58 14.15
C GLU A 400 12.38 -10.53 14.94
N ASP A 401 13.31 -9.66 14.56
CA ASP A 401 14.58 -9.50 15.26
C ASP A 401 14.37 -8.83 16.64
N TYR A 402 13.36 -7.96 16.75
CA TYR A 402 13.05 -7.23 17.96
C TYR A 402 12.07 -7.96 18.89
N ALA A 403 11.25 -8.88 18.38
CA ALA A 403 10.20 -9.54 19.16
C ALA A 403 10.69 -10.18 20.47
N PRO A 404 11.80 -10.95 20.51
CA PRO A 404 12.32 -11.52 21.75
C PRO A 404 12.70 -10.45 22.78
N TYR A 405 13.27 -9.33 22.34
CA TYR A 405 13.69 -8.23 23.22
C TYR A 405 12.48 -7.44 23.74
N ILE A 406 11.47 -7.21 22.90
CA ILE A 406 10.20 -6.60 23.31
C ILE A 406 9.53 -7.47 24.38
N GLU A 407 9.45 -8.78 24.18
CA GLU A 407 8.87 -9.68 25.16
C GLU A 407 9.66 -9.69 26.47
N ALA A 408 11.00 -9.72 26.42
CA ALA A 408 11.84 -9.69 27.61
C ALA A 408 11.67 -8.41 28.44
N VAL A 409 11.57 -7.24 27.79
CA VAL A 409 11.48 -5.94 28.48
C VAL A 409 10.05 -5.61 28.91
N PHE A 410 9.06 -5.81 28.03
CA PHE A 410 7.67 -5.40 28.29
C PHE A 410 6.83 -6.47 29.01
N ARG A 411 7.16 -7.77 28.89
CA ARG A 411 6.35 -8.85 29.49
C ARG A 411 6.89 -9.41 30.81
N SER A 412 7.89 -8.79 31.44
CA SER A 412 8.58 -9.41 32.58
C SER A 412 7.66 -9.95 33.69
N SER A 413 7.74 -11.28 33.80
CA SER A 413 7.37 -12.22 34.88
C SER A 413 5.91 -12.30 35.34
N TYR A 414 5.17 -13.28 34.84
CA TYR A 414 3.87 -13.70 35.39
C TYR A 414 3.94 -14.31 36.81
N ASP A 415 5.15 -14.57 37.36
CA ASP A 415 5.32 -15.48 38.51
C ASP A 415 6.06 -14.93 39.75
N SER A 416 6.32 -13.62 39.87
CA SER A 416 6.78 -13.05 41.13
C SER A 416 5.62 -12.36 41.87
N GLU A 417 5.02 -13.07 42.84
CA GLU A 417 4.29 -12.47 43.98
C GLU A 417 5.20 -11.57 44.85
N GLN A 418 6.45 -11.39 44.45
CA GLN A 418 7.38 -10.41 44.98
C GLN A 418 7.24 -9.14 44.15
N TYR A 419 6.71 -8.10 44.78
CA TYR A 419 6.77 -6.70 44.35
C TYR A 419 8.03 -6.43 43.51
N ASP A 420 7.89 -6.29 42.19
CA ASP A 420 8.99 -5.89 41.32
C ASP A 420 8.78 -4.47 40.81
N GLU A 421 9.82 -3.66 41.00
CA GLU A 421 9.92 -2.20 41.00
C GLU A 421 9.65 -1.52 39.63
N HIS A 422 9.16 -2.26 38.63
CA HIS A 422 9.00 -1.78 37.26
C HIS A 422 7.54 -1.83 36.80
N PRO A 423 6.91 -0.66 36.52
CA PRO A 423 5.53 -0.62 36.05
C PRO A 423 5.39 -1.31 34.69
N ARG A 424 4.36 -2.14 34.53
CA ARG A 424 4.11 -2.86 33.28
C ARG A 424 3.36 -1.98 32.29
N LEU A 425 3.92 -1.83 31.09
CA LEU A 425 3.25 -1.19 29.97
C LEU A 425 2.61 -2.26 29.08
N PRO A 426 1.29 -2.23 28.85
CA PRO A 426 0.64 -3.18 27.96
C PRO A 426 1.14 -2.97 26.52
N CYS A 427 1.61 -4.04 25.90
CA CYS A 427 2.14 -4.03 24.54
C CYS A 427 1.57 -5.22 23.74
N SER A 428 1.22 -4.97 22.49
CA SER A 428 0.82 -5.99 21.52
C SER A 428 1.73 -5.89 20.30
N ILE A 429 2.34 -7.01 19.91
CA ILE A 429 3.18 -7.08 18.72
C ILE A 429 2.31 -7.49 17.54
N ALA A 430 2.31 -6.69 16.47
CA ALA A 430 1.62 -6.97 15.22
C ALA A 430 2.62 -7.38 14.12
N ASP A 431 2.09 -7.84 12.98
CA ASP A 431 2.84 -8.13 11.75
C ASP A 431 3.96 -9.18 11.86
N ARG A 432 3.85 -10.09 12.83
CA ARG A 432 4.71 -11.28 12.92
C ARG A 432 4.27 -12.36 11.94
N THR A 433 5.25 -13.07 11.38
CA THR A 433 5.00 -14.25 10.58
C THR A 433 4.52 -15.40 11.48
N LEU A 434 3.46 -16.07 11.05
CA LEU A 434 2.88 -17.20 11.79
C LEU A 434 3.90 -18.31 12.06
N MET A 435 4.86 -18.49 11.14
CA MET A 435 5.92 -19.50 11.27
C MET A 435 6.88 -19.22 12.44
N ASN A 436 7.17 -17.95 12.72
CA ASN A 436 8.06 -17.55 13.81
C ASN A 436 7.31 -17.33 15.13
N SER A 437 6.01 -17.04 15.08
CA SER A 437 5.19 -16.81 16.28
C SER A 437 4.59 -18.09 16.86
N GLU A 438 4.24 -19.08 16.03
CA GLU A 438 3.54 -20.30 16.44
C GLU A 438 4.44 -21.55 16.29
N PRO A 439 4.97 -22.12 17.39
CA PRO A 439 5.86 -23.27 17.35
C PRO A 439 5.27 -24.48 16.62
N LEU A 440 3.96 -24.67 16.69
CA LEU A 440 3.24 -25.78 16.04
C LEU A 440 3.32 -25.67 14.51
N ILE A 441 3.28 -24.46 13.96
CA ILE A 441 3.37 -24.24 12.51
C ILE A 441 4.78 -24.54 12.02
N ALA A 442 5.81 -24.06 12.74
CA ALA A 442 7.21 -24.35 12.41
C ALA A 442 7.46 -25.87 12.42
N ALA A 443 6.98 -26.56 13.44
CA ALA A 443 7.11 -28.01 13.55
C ALA A 443 6.38 -28.76 12.43
N PHE A 444 5.19 -28.30 12.04
CA PHE A 444 4.47 -28.88 10.91
C PHE A 444 5.24 -28.75 9.59
N ILE A 445 5.87 -27.60 9.33
CA ILE A 445 6.71 -27.39 8.14
C ILE A 445 7.94 -28.30 8.18
N ASP A 446 8.60 -28.42 9.34
CA ASP A 446 9.71 -29.33 9.53
C ASP A 446 9.31 -30.80 9.29
N LEU A 447 8.09 -31.19 9.67
CA LEU A 447 7.55 -32.53 9.40
C LEU A 447 7.36 -32.81 7.90
N LEU A 448 7.13 -31.79 7.07
CA LEU A 448 7.05 -31.99 5.62
C LEU A 448 8.42 -32.36 5.01
N GLN A 449 9.53 -32.08 5.71
CA GLN A 449 10.89 -32.46 5.31
C GLN A 449 11.28 -33.87 5.76
N LEU A 450 10.37 -34.64 6.38
CA LEU A 450 10.63 -36.01 6.82
C LEU A 450 11.18 -36.95 5.73
N PRO A 451 10.72 -36.92 4.46
CA PRO A 451 11.23 -37.81 3.42
C PRO A 451 12.74 -37.69 3.18
N ASP A 452 13.28 -36.48 3.36
CA ASP A 452 14.71 -36.18 3.18
C ASP A 452 15.50 -36.17 4.49
N SER A 453 14.82 -36.42 5.63
CA SER A 453 15.42 -36.37 6.96
C SER A 453 16.28 -37.59 7.25
N ARG A 454 17.37 -37.37 7.99
CA ARG A 454 18.23 -38.45 8.52
C ARG A 454 17.72 -39.05 9.83
N PHE A 455 16.56 -38.62 10.33
CA PHE A 455 15.97 -39.08 11.59
C PHE A 455 16.93 -38.95 12.78
N GLU A 456 17.59 -37.80 12.90
CA GLU A 456 18.45 -37.50 14.04
C GLU A 456 17.63 -37.52 15.34
N VAL A 457 18.17 -38.14 16.39
CA VAL A 457 17.50 -38.29 17.70
C VAL A 457 17.11 -36.93 18.28
N SER A 458 17.95 -35.89 18.09
CA SER A 458 17.66 -34.50 18.49
C SER A 458 16.35 -33.99 17.88
N LYS A 459 16.18 -34.11 16.57
CA LYS A 459 14.96 -33.64 15.87
C LYS A 459 13.70 -34.35 16.36
N ILE A 460 13.78 -35.66 16.60
CA ILE A 460 12.65 -36.43 17.14
C ILE A 460 12.30 -35.97 18.56
N MET A 461 13.31 -35.72 19.39
CA MET A 461 13.11 -35.19 20.74
C MET A 461 12.52 -33.78 20.72
N ASP A 462 12.87 -32.95 19.73
CA ASP A 462 12.31 -31.60 19.58
C ASP A 462 10.81 -31.65 19.24
N TYR A 463 10.37 -32.56 18.37
CA TYR A 463 8.92 -32.75 18.12
C TYR A 463 8.15 -33.19 19.38
N LEU A 464 8.74 -34.04 20.22
CA LEU A 464 8.10 -34.51 21.46
C LEU A 464 8.00 -33.43 22.55
N ARG A 465 8.77 -32.35 22.44
CA ARG A 465 8.74 -31.23 23.40
C ARG A 465 7.61 -30.24 23.16
N LEU A 466 6.96 -30.31 22.00
CA LEU A 466 5.88 -29.40 21.67
C LEU A 466 4.58 -29.85 22.36
N PRO A 467 3.91 -28.95 23.12
CA PRO A 467 2.60 -29.25 23.67
C PRO A 467 1.58 -29.44 22.53
N ALA A 468 0.70 -30.44 22.70
CA ALA A 468 -0.27 -30.89 21.71
C ALA A 468 -1.41 -29.89 21.46
#